data_AF-A0A444JXQ8-F1
#
_entry.id   AF-A0A444JXQ8-F1
#
_cell.length_a   1.000
_cell.length_b   1.000
_cell.length_c   1.000
_cell.angle_alpha   90.00
_cell.angle_beta   90.00
_cell.angle_gamma   90.00
#
_symmetry.space_group_name_H-M   'P 1'
#
loop_
_entity.id
_entity.type
_entity.pdbx_description
1 polymer ?
#
loop_
_entity_poly.entity_id
_entity_poly.type
_entity_poly.pdbx_seq_one_letter_code
_entity_poly.pdbx_strand_id
1 'polypeptide(L)' 'IIDRTQIDGLYFNGGWCYGGFKATPASGYAFAHLLATGAPHETARAYRIDRFARGHVVDERGAGAQPNLH' A
#
# COMPACT_ATOMS: atom_id res chain seq x y z
N ILE A 1 0.72 -1.95 0.22
CA ILE A 1 -0.75 -2.13 0.06
C ILE A 1 -1.42 -1.37 1.20
N ILE A 2 -2.39 -0.51 0.88
CA ILE A 2 -3.20 0.22 1.86
C ILE A 2 -4.65 0.18 1.37
N ASP A 3 -5.52 -0.57 2.03
CA ASP A 3 -6.92 -0.65 1.62
C ASP A 3 -7.85 -1.15 2.74
N ARG A 4 -9.15 -0.96 2.54
CA ARG A 4 -10.18 -1.70 3.28
C ARG A 4 -10.24 -3.14 2.75
N THR A 5 -10.53 -4.07 3.63
CA THR A 5 -10.81 -5.44 3.21
C THR A 5 -12.30 -5.59 2.85
N GLN A 6 -12.68 -6.78 2.39
CA GLN A 6 -14.08 -7.15 2.21
C GLN A 6 -14.86 -7.31 3.53
N ILE A 7 -14.16 -7.35 4.67
CA ILE A 7 -14.74 -7.40 6.00
C ILE A 7 -14.87 -5.96 6.50
N ASP A 8 -16.10 -5.56 6.85
CA ASP A 8 -16.36 -4.22 7.36
C ASP A 8 -15.62 -3.95 8.68
N GLY A 9 -15.02 -2.77 8.78
CA GLY A 9 -14.19 -2.37 9.92
C GLY A 9 -12.76 -2.94 9.91
N LEU A 10 -12.41 -3.83 8.97
CA LEU A 10 -11.05 -4.37 8.84
C LEU A 10 -10.28 -3.68 7.71
N TYR A 11 -9.14 -3.10 8.07
CA TYR A 11 -8.25 -2.36 7.16
C TYR A 11 -6.86 -3.00 7.14
N PHE A 12 -6.20 -2.93 5.98
CA PHE A 12 -4.91 -3.54 5.76
C PHE A 12 -3.88 -2.50 5.33
N ASN A 13 -2.75 -2.46 6.04
CA ASN A 13 -1.55 -1.72 5.69
C ASN A 13 -0.36 -2.69 5.74
N GLY A 14 0.17 -3.09 4.59
CA GLY A 14 1.19 -4.12 4.54
C GLY A 14 1.77 -4.36 3.14
N GLY A 15 2.72 -5.27 3.01
CA GLY A 15 3.40 -5.53 1.74
C GLY A 15 4.36 -4.41 1.32
N TRP A 16 4.93 -3.70 2.30
CA TRP A 16 5.96 -2.66 2.06
C TRP A 16 7.38 -3.22 1.92
N CYS A 17 7.58 -4.50 2.25
CA CYS A 17 8.86 -5.21 2.15
C CYS A 17 10.05 -4.33 2.62
N TYR A 18 11.11 -4.25 1.83
CA TYR A 18 12.32 -3.46 2.12
C TYR A 18 12.13 -1.94 1.99
N GLY A 19 10.99 -1.47 1.48
CA GLY A 19 10.63 -0.06 1.37
C GLY A 19 9.86 0.49 2.58
N GLY A 20 9.53 -0.35 3.57
CA GLY A 20 8.67 0.03 4.69
C GLY A 20 9.15 1.23 5.51
N PHE A 21 10.45 1.30 5.82
CA PHE A 21 10.98 2.36 6.70
C PHE A 21 10.78 3.76 6.10
N LYS A 22 11.12 3.94 4.82
CA LYS A 22 10.92 5.22 4.10
C LYS A 22 9.43 5.51 3.83
N ALA A 23 8.60 4.47 3.72
CA ALA A 23 7.19 4.61 3.45
C ALA A 23 6.38 5.03 4.70
N THR A 24 6.91 4.83 5.91
CA THR A 24 6.24 5.10 7.20
C THR A 24 5.42 6.40 7.27
N PRO A 25 5.96 7.60 6.95
CA PRO A 25 5.19 8.83 7.08
C PRO A 25 4.01 8.89 6.10
N ALA A 26 4.24 8.53 4.84
CA ALA A 26 3.21 8.58 3.80
C ALA A 26 2.16 7.47 3.97
N SER A 27 2.58 6.27 4.34
CA SER A 27 1.70 5.13 4.56
C SER A 27 0.82 5.32 5.80
N GLY A 28 1.38 5.89 6.87
CA GLY A 28 0.63 6.27 8.07
C GLY A 28 -0.42 7.35 7.78
N TYR A 29 -0.03 8.42 7.06
CA TYR A 29 -0.94 9.50 6.69
C TYR A 29 -2.11 9.00 5.82
N ALA A 30 -1.80 8.24 4.77
CA ALA A 30 -2.81 7.69 3.88
C ALA A 30 -3.73 6.68 4.59
N PHE A 31 -3.19 5.90 5.52
CA PHE A 31 -3.97 4.96 6.32
C PHE A 31 -4.89 5.67 7.30
N ALA A 32 -4.43 6.72 7.98
CA ALA A 32 -5.26 7.53 8.86
C ALA A 32 -6.43 8.18 8.09
N HIS A 33 -6.18 8.70 6.89
CA HIS A 33 -7.23 9.23 6.01
C HIS A 33 -8.27 8.16 5.64
N LEU A 34 -7.81 6.94 5.31
CA LEU A 34 -8.70 5.81 5.00
C LEU A 34 -9.58 5.43 6.20
N LEU A 35 -9.02 5.41 7.41
CA LEU A 35 -9.79 5.12 8.63
C LEU A 35 -10.83 6.21 8.91
N ALA A 36 -10.48 7.48 8.69
CA ALA A 36 -11.37 8.61 9.00
C ALA A 36 -12.50 8.79 7.98
N THR A 37 -12.26 8.50 6.70
CA THR A 37 -13.21 8.81 5.61
C THR A 37 -13.86 7.57 5.00
N GLY A 38 -13.31 6.38 5.25
CA GLY A 38 -13.67 5.15 4.55
C GLY A 38 -13.24 5.11 3.08
N ALA A 39 -12.52 6.12 2.59
CA ALA A 39 -12.05 6.24 1.22
C ALA A 39 -10.52 6.30 1.14
N PRO A 40 -9.89 5.70 0.12
CA PRO A 40 -8.45 5.75 -0.05
C PRO A 40 -7.99 7.16 -0.43
N HIS A 41 -6.92 7.62 0.21
CA HIS A 41 -6.26 8.88 -0.14
C HIS A 41 -5.79 8.86 -1.61
N GLU A 42 -5.81 10.01 -2.29
CA GLU A 42 -5.50 10.11 -3.72
C GLU A 42 -4.13 9.51 -4.08
N THR A 43 -3.10 9.86 -3.31
CA THR A 43 -1.72 9.36 -3.48
C THR A 43 -1.58 7.86 -3.19
N ALA A 44 -2.54 7.25 -2.49
CA ALA A 44 -2.54 5.84 -2.12
C ALA A 44 -3.48 4.99 -2.98
N ARG A 45 -4.22 5.58 -3.93
CA ARG A 45 -5.24 4.89 -4.74
C ARG A 45 -4.70 3.73 -5.58
N ALA A 46 -3.45 3.83 -6.03
CA ALA A 46 -2.77 2.76 -6.76
C ALA A 46 -2.38 1.56 -5.87
N TYR A 47 -2.35 1.74 -4.54
CA TYR A 47 -1.90 0.72 -3.59
C TYR A 47 -3.03 -0.13 -3.00
N ARG A 48 -4.22 -0.09 -3.60
CA ARG A 48 -5.39 -0.86 -3.19
C ARG A 48 -5.24 -2.37 -3.41
N ILE A 49 -6.00 -3.17 -2.66
CA ILE A 49 -6.01 -4.65 -2.77
C ILE A 49 -6.61 -5.09 -4.10
N ASP A 50 -7.68 -4.40 -4.54
CA ASP A 50 -8.40 -4.73 -5.77
C ASP A 50 -7.56 -4.50 -7.05
N ARG A 51 -6.38 -3.88 -6.95
CA ARG A 51 -5.46 -3.68 -8.08
C ARG A 51 -5.03 -5.00 -8.73
N PHE A 52 -4.89 -6.06 -7.93
CA PHE A 52 -4.50 -7.38 -8.46
C PHE A 52 -5.64 -8.03 -9.23
N ALA A 53 -6.88 -7.88 -8.76
CA ALA A 53 -8.06 -8.37 -9.46
C ALA A 53 -8.30 -7.63 -10.79
N ARG A 54 -7.93 -6.34 -10.85
CA ARG A 54 -8.08 -5.50 -12.05
C ARG A 54 -6.89 -5.54 -13.01
N GLY A 55 -5.82 -6.28 -12.68
CA GLY A 55 -4.59 -6.33 -13.48
C GLY A 55 -3.73 -5.06 -13.42
N HIS A 56 -4.04 -4.12 -12.51
CA HIS A 56 -3.24 -2.91 -12.27
C HIS A 56 -2.09 -3.17 -11.30
N VAL A 57 -1.20 -4.09 -11.69
CA VAL A 57 -0.02 -4.40 -10.88
C VAL A 57 0.95 -3.22 -10.95
N VAL A 58 1.28 -2.66 -9.80
CA VAL A 58 2.38 -1.71 -9.66
C VAL A 58 3.67 -2.50 -9.59
N ASP A 59 4.42 -2.52 -10.69
CA ASP A 59 5.74 -3.15 -10.77
C ASP A 59 6.80 -2.25 -10.13
N GLU A 60 6.84 -2.26 -8.81
CA GLU A 60 8.07 -1.90 -8.11
C GLU A 60 8.99 -3.11 -8.19
N ARG A 61 9.91 -3.12 -9.18
CA ARG A 61 11.07 -4.03 -9.15
C ARG A 61 11.56 -4.04 -7.72
N GLY A 62 11.59 -5.23 -7.09
CA GLY A 62 11.94 -5.42 -5.68
C GLY A 62 13.38 -5.05 -5.38
N ALA A 63 13.73 -3.77 -5.59
CA ALA A 63 15.00 -3.17 -5.27
C ALA A 63 15.01 -2.95 -3.76
N GLY A 64 15.24 -4.03 -3.02
CA GLY A 64 15.74 -3.93 -1.66
C GLY A 64 17.06 -3.15 -1.64
N ALA A 65 17.49 -2.72 -0.45
CA ALA A 65 18.73 -1.94 -0.29
C ALA A 65 20.03 -2.71 -0.64
N GLN A 66 19.93 -3.95 -1.16
CA GLN A 66 21.07 -4.75 -1.60
C GLN A 66 21.25 -4.65 -3.13
N PRO A 67 22.38 -4.08 -3.60
CA PRO A 67 22.64 -3.84 -5.02
C PRO A 67 23.06 -5.07 -5.85
N ASN A 68 23.04 -6.30 -5.30
CA ASN A 68 23.67 -7.47 -5.92
C ASN A 68 22.71 -8.63 -6.25
N LEU A 69 21.47 -8.35 -6.68
CA LEU A 69 20.58 -9.39 -7.22
C LEU A 69 20.12 -8.99 -8.62
N HIS A 70 20.86 -9.52 -9.60
CA HIS A 70 20.41 -9.73 -10.98
C HIS A 70 19.46 -10.93 -11.03
#